data_AF-A0A453ETP4-F1
#
_entry.id   AF-A0A453ETP4-F1
#
_cell.length_a   1.000
_cell.length_b   1.000
_cell.length_c   1.000
_cell.angle_alpha   90.00
_cell.angle_beta   90.00
_cell.angle_gamma   90.00
#
_symmetry.space_group_name_H-M   'P 1'
#
loop_
_entity.id
_entity.type
_entity.pdbx_description
1 polymer ?
#
loop_
_entity_poly.entity_id
_entity_poly.type
_entity_poly.pdbx_seq_one_letter_code
_entity_poly.pdbx_strand_id
1 'polypeptide(L)'
;MDMFCCWRESPGVIHGRLCCCNMEYWTHLWVGYRMVLLAHLHLQLMIKGYDVFLGNLRGLVSREHMDKNLSSSKYWKYSVNEHGTKDMPAIIEEIHKIKTSELGSSQNLIGEEMEDQNDDIKNSEIQTSEEDVTKNQPYKLCAVCHSLGGAVMLMYVVTSRIAQKPHRLSRLVLLSPAGFHEDSNVVFSLVEKIILFVGPVLAPLVPGLYIPTRFFRMLLNKLARDFHNYPALGGLVQTLMGYVVGGDSSNWVGVLGLPHYNMDDMPGVSFHVVLHLAQIKRAKRFQMYDYGSTAANMEAYGTPKPLDLGAHYSLIDIPMDLVAGQRDRVISPTMVKKHYKLM
;
A
#
# COMPACT_ATOMS: atom_id res chain seq x y z
N MET A 1 12.29 19.59 9.78
CA MET A 1 11.71 20.42 8.70
C MET A 1 11.73 19.53 7.46
N ASP A 2 10.66 19.58 6.68
CA ASP A 2 10.41 18.79 5.45
C ASP A 2 9.88 17.36 5.71
N MET A 3 8.79 16.90 5.11
CA MET A 3 8.26 17.21 3.78
C MET A 3 6.72 17.40 3.82
N PHE A 4 6.27 18.62 4.15
CA PHE A 4 4.98 19.13 3.71
C PHE A 4 5.22 19.76 2.33
N CYS A 5 4.77 19.12 1.26
CA CYS A 5 4.62 19.80 -0.04
C CYS A 5 3.14 20.19 -0.19
N CYS A 6 2.77 21.28 0.45
CA CYS A 6 1.60 22.05 0.07
C CYS A 6 2.14 23.29 -0.65
N TRP A 7 2.02 23.34 -1.98
CA TRP A 7 2.21 24.58 -2.72
C TRP A 7 1.01 24.80 -3.63
N ARG A 8 0.39 25.96 -3.40
CA ARG A 8 -0.83 26.48 -3.96
C ARG A 8 -0.46 27.41 -5.09
N GLU A 9 -1.05 27.24 -6.27
CA GLU A 9 -1.38 28.37 -7.16
C GLU A 9 -2.47 28.01 -8.19
N SER A 10 -3.61 28.67 -7.98
CA SER A 10 -4.57 29.18 -8.97
C SER A 10 -5.65 28.28 -9.60
N PRO A 11 -6.82 28.88 -9.89
CA PRO A 11 -8.12 28.21 -9.95
C PRO A 11 -8.48 27.88 -11.40
N GLY A 12 -8.98 26.67 -11.61
CA GLY A 12 -9.50 26.29 -12.91
C GLY A 12 -9.85 24.82 -12.95
N VAL A 13 -11.14 24.54 -12.71
CA VAL A 13 -11.91 23.35 -13.11
C VAL A 13 -11.06 22.16 -13.60
N ILE A 14 -10.85 21.14 -12.75
CA ILE A 14 -10.18 19.91 -13.19
C ILE A 14 -11.05 18.67 -12.97
N HIS A 15 -11.35 18.03 -14.10
CA HIS A 15 -12.03 16.75 -14.23
C HIS A 15 -11.04 15.59 -13.96
N GLY A 16 -11.28 14.83 -12.89
CA GLY A 16 -10.56 13.60 -12.55
C GLY A 16 -9.55 13.78 -11.42
N ARG A 17 -9.62 12.96 -10.36
CA ARG A 17 -8.74 13.03 -9.18
C ARG A 17 -8.24 11.63 -8.81
N LEU A 18 -6.98 11.51 -8.39
CA LEU A 18 -6.29 10.22 -8.26
C LEU A 18 -5.54 10.14 -6.92
N CYS A 19 -5.83 9.14 -6.12
CA CYS A 19 -5.00 8.75 -5.00
C CYS A 19 -3.98 7.70 -5.46
N CYS A 20 -2.70 7.94 -5.22
CA CYS A 20 -1.68 6.90 -5.38
C CYS A 20 -1.36 6.35 -3.99
N CYS A 21 -1.85 5.15 -3.68
CA CYS A 21 -1.42 4.45 -2.47
C CYS A 21 -0.11 3.73 -2.78
N ASN A 22 0.99 4.42 -2.48
CA ASN A 22 2.31 3.88 -2.68
C ASN A 22 2.69 3.03 -1.46
N MET A 23 2.67 1.70 -1.62
CA MET A 23 3.18 0.81 -0.59
C MET A 23 4.63 0.50 -0.88
N GLU A 24 5.47 1.09 -0.05
CA GLU A 24 6.88 1.26 -0.34
C GLU A 24 7.82 0.28 0.40
N TYR A 25 7.28 -0.72 1.12
CA TYR A 25 8.12 -1.62 1.94
C TYR A 25 9.03 -2.56 1.14
N TRP A 26 8.54 -3.08 0.02
CA TRP A 26 9.26 -4.07 -0.79
C TRP A 26 9.94 -3.45 -2.01
N THR A 27 9.46 -2.30 -2.47
CA THR A 27 10.04 -1.53 -3.57
C THR A 27 11.29 -0.79 -3.18
N HIS A 28 11.37 -0.26 -1.96
CA HIS A 28 12.60 0.39 -1.51
C HIS A 28 13.73 -0.62 -1.38
N LEU A 29 13.45 -1.76 -0.76
CA LEU A 29 14.50 -2.73 -0.43
C LEU A 29 15.02 -3.48 -1.68
N TRP A 30 14.25 -3.50 -2.79
CA TRP A 30 14.53 -4.34 -3.95
C TRP A 30 13.92 -3.89 -5.29
N VAL A 31 13.67 -2.60 -5.61
CA VAL A 31 13.15 -2.21 -6.96
C VAL A 31 13.84 -1.02 -7.62
N GLY A 32 14.72 -1.37 -8.56
CA GLY A 32 15.66 -0.56 -9.35
C GLY A 32 15.11 0.55 -10.24
N TYR A 33 13.91 0.41 -10.77
CA TYR A 33 13.43 1.31 -11.83
C TYR A 33 11.94 1.62 -11.76
N ARG A 34 11.11 0.76 -11.13
CA ARG A 34 9.68 1.05 -10.98
C ARG A 34 9.39 2.21 -10.03
N MET A 35 10.35 2.57 -9.18
CA MET A 35 10.25 3.72 -8.28
C MET A 35 10.31 5.05 -9.05
N VAL A 36 11.12 5.13 -10.13
CA VAL A 36 11.14 6.27 -11.05
C VAL A 36 9.84 6.35 -11.85
N LEU A 37 9.25 5.21 -12.21
CA LEU A 37 8.00 5.18 -12.97
C LEU A 37 6.81 5.69 -12.15
N LEU A 38 6.70 5.31 -10.88
CA LEU A 38 5.66 5.84 -9.99
C LEU A 38 5.90 7.32 -9.68
N ALA A 39 7.12 7.73 -9.31
CA ALA A 39 7.47 9.14 -9.09
C ALA A 39 7.20 10.01 -10.33
N HIS A 40 7.57 9.52 -11.52
CA HIS A 40 7.29 10.20 -12.79
C HIS A 40 5.79 10.18 -13.12
N LEU A 41 5.07 9.10 -12.81
CA LEU A 41 3.63 9.04 -12.97
C LEU A 41 2.94 10.12 -12.12
N HIS A 42 3.37 10.33 -10.86
CA HIS A 42 2.83 11.40 -10.02
C HIS A 42 3.03 12.77 -10.66
N LEU A 43 4.23 13.08 -11.16
CA LEU A 43 4.51 14.34 -11.85
C LEU A 43 3.65 14.51 -13.10
N GLN A 44 3.53 13.46 -13.93
CA GLN A 44 2.70 13.48 -15.13
C GLN A 44 1.22 13.69 -14.82
N LEU A 45 0.73 13.12 -13.73
CA LEU A 45 -0.65 13.28 -13.29
C LEU A 45 -0.93 14.67 -12.74
N MET A 46 0.00 15.22 -11.96
CA MET A 46 -0.09 16.61 -11.50
C MET A 46 -0.08 17.59 -12.68
N ILE A 47 0.78 17.37 -13.68
CA ILE A 47 0.80 18.17 -14.93
C ILE A 47 -0.53 18.05 -15.68
N LYS A 48 -1.19 16.89 -15.61
CA LYS A 48 -2.54 16.67 -16.16
C LYS A 48 -3.66 17.21 -15.26
N GLY A 49 -3.32 17.87 -14.16
CA GLY A 49 -4.25 18.52 -13.26
C GLY A 49 -4.91 17.61 -12.22
N TYR A 50 -4.47 16.37 -12.08
CA TYR A 50 -4.94 15.52 -10.98
C TYR A 50 -4.36 16.03 -9.67
N ASP A 51 -5.21 16.09 -8.65
CA ASP A 51 -4.69 16.16 -7.28
C ASP A 51 -4.25 14.76 -6.82
N VAL A 52 -3.01 14.69 -6.32
CA VAL A 52 -2.28 13.44 -6.08
C VAL A 52 -1.93 13.31 -4.60
N PHE A 53 -2.50 12.30 -3.95
CA PHE A 53 -2.13 11.90 -2.59
C PHE A 53 -1.16 10.73 -2.61
N LEU A 54 -0.16 10.79 -1.73
CA LEU A 54 0.80 9.71 -1.49
C LEU A 54 0.62 9.17 -0.06
N GLY A 55 -0.05 8.03 0.05
CA GLY A 55 -0.29 7.38 1.33
C GLY A 55 0.94 6.63 1.84
N ASN A 56 1.34 6.89 3.09
CA ASN A 56 2.38 6.13 3.78
C ASN A 56 1.74 5.19 4.81
N LEU A 57 2.27 3.98 4.91
CA LEU A 57 1.81 2.97 5.85
C LEU A 57 2.71 2.92 7.09
N ARG A 58 2.24 2.30 8.18
CA ARG A 58 2.96 2.25 9.48
C ARG A 58 4.32 1.55 9.39
N GLY A 59 5.39 2.14 9.89
CA GLY A 59 6.76 1.58 9.84
C GLY A 59 7.67 2.22 8.79
N LEU A 60 7.09 2.99 7.86
CA LEU A 60 7.84 4.00 7.11
C LEU A 60 8.29 5.14 8.04
N VAL A 61 9.14 6.04 7.53
CA VAL A 61 9.74 7.16 8.27
C VAL A 61 8.67 8.01 8.97
N SER A 62 9.00 8.56 10.15
CA SER A 62 8.07 9.05 11.20
C SER A 62 7.34 7.90 11.92
N ARG A 63 8.12 6.93 12.44
CA ARG A 63 7.66 5.75 13.21
C ARG A 63 7.11 6.15 14.58
N GLU A 64 6.08 6.97 14.56
CA GLU A 64 5.46 7.59 15.70
C GLU A 64 4.19 6.84 16.07
N HIS A 65 3.81 7.00 17.32
CA HIS A 65 2.58 6.45 17.85
C HIS A 65 2.03 7.45 18.88
N MET A 66 0.71 7.57 18.96
CA MET A 66 0.08 8.50 19.90
C MET A 66 0.51 8.22 21.35
N ASP A 67 0.60 6.93 21.70
CA ASP A 67 1.23 6.50 22.94
C ASP A 67 2.75 6.55 22.81
N LYS A 68 3.37 7.57 23.41
CA LYS A 68 4.82 7.78 23.45
C LYS A 68 5.56 6.73 24.29
N ASN A 69 4.86 5.99 25.16
CA ASN A 69 5.42 4.95 26.02
C ASN A 69 5.30 3.55 25.39
N LEU A 70 4.81 3.45 24.15
CA LEU A 70 4.67 2.17 23.47
C LEU A 70 6.04 1.53 23.26
N SER A 71 6.19 0.29 23.73
CA SER A 71 7.43 -0.45 23.50
C SER A 71 7.61 -0.76 22.01
N SER A 72 8.86 -0.76 21.54
CA SER A 72 9.19 -1.09 20.13
C SER A 72 8.57 -2.42 19.69
N SER A 73 8.63 -3.45 20.53
CA SER A 73 8.01 -4.76 20.23
C SER A 73 6.50 -4.67 19.99
N LYS A 74 5.78 -3.85 20.76
CA LYS A 74 4.35 -3.60 20.54
C LYS A 74 4.10 -2.78 19.27
N TYR A 75 4.92 -1.75 19.02
CA TYR A 75 4.81 -0.93 17.81
C TYR A 75 4.87 -1.78 16.54
N TRP A 76 5.84 -2.70 16.46
CA TRP A 76 6.04 -3.57 15.29
C TRP A 76 5.11 -4.78 15.24
N LYS A 77 4.15 -4.92 16.17
CA LYS A 77 3.18 -6.02 16.16
C LYS A 77 2.01 -5.71 15.23
N TYR A 78 2.30 -5.66 13.92
CA TYR A 78 1.32 -5.48 12.86
C TYR A 78 1.69 -6.28 11.62
N SER A 79 0.70 -6.70 10.85
CA SER A 79 0.85 -7.43 9.59
C SER A 79 0.19 -6.68 8.44
N VAL A 80 0.06 -7.32 7.26
CA VAL A 80 -0.73 -6.80 6.14
C VAL A 80 -2.18 -6.49 6.55
N ASN A 81 -2.72 -7.18 7.56
CA ASN A 81 -4.05 -6.89 8.11
C ASN A 81 -4.19 -5.44 8.54
N GLU A 82 -3.32 -4.96 9.43
CA GLU A 82 -3.41 -3.61 9.97
C GLU A 82 -3.22 -2.56 8.87
N HIS A 83 -2.42 -2.85 7.84
CA HIS A 83 -2.35 -1.99 6.66
C HIS A 83 -3.70 -1.86 5.94
N GLY A 84 -4.39 -2.97 5.66
CA GLY A 84 -5.68 -2.96 4.97
C GLY A 84 -6.86 -2.49 5.83
N THR A 85 -6.85 -2.79 7.12
CA THR A 85 -7.99 -2.58 8.04
C THR A 85 -7.89 -1.35 8.92
N LYS A 86 -6.69 -0.75 9.05
CA LYS A 86 -6.47 0.45 9.88
C LYS A 86 -5.84 1.58 9.06
N ASP A 87 -4.70 1.33 8.43
CA ASP A 87 -3.98 2.40 7.72
C ASP A 87 -4.78 2.90 6.52
N MET A 88 -5.24 2.00 5.65
CA MET A 88 -5.98 2.38 4.45
C MET A 88 -7.29 3.14 4.74
N PRO A 89 -8.16 2.67 5.64
CA PRO A 89 -9.34 3.45 6.03
C PRO A 89 -8.99 4.84 6.54
N ALA A 90 -7.95 4.97 7.37
CA ALA A 90 -7.54 6.27 7.91
C ALA A 90 -7.03 7.22 6.82
N ILE A 91 -6.23 6.72 5.88
CA ILE A 91 -5.73 7.50 4.75
C ILE A 91 -6.89 7.98 3.86
N ILE A 92 -7.80 7.08 3.49
CA ILE A 92 -8.93 7.42 2.61
C ILE A 92 -9.89 8.40 3.29
N GLU A 93 -10.12 8.24 4.59
CA GLU A 93 -10.97 9.15 5.36
C GLU A 93 -10.33 10.54 5.51
N GLU A 94 -9.01 10.62 5.66
CA GLU A 94 -8.33 11.92 5.70
C GLU A 94 -8.38 12.63 4.35
N ILE A 95 -8.18 11.90 3.25
CA ILE A 95 -8.38 12.44 1.89
C ILE A 95 -9.82 12.92 1.71
N HIS A 96 -10.79 12.17 2.20
CA HIS A 96 -12.21 12.55 2.14
C HIS A 96 -12.46 13.87 2.87
N LYS A 97 -11.94 14.04 4.09
CA LYS A 97 -12.09 15.28 4.86
C LYS A 97 -11.46 16.47 4.13
N ILE A 98 -10.23 16.31 3.65
CA ILE A 98 -9.52 17.36 2.90
C ILE A 98 -10.35 17.77 1.68
N LYS A 99 -10.80 16.81 0.88
CA LYS A 99 -11.53 17.09 -0.37
C LYS A 99 -12.90 17.66 -0.15
N THR A 100 -13.60 17.19 0.88
CA THR A 100 -14.92 17.73 1.22
C THR A 100 -14.79 19.16 1.73
N SER A 101 -13.74 19.48 2.49
CA SER A 101 -13.44 20.86 2.91
C SER A 101 -13.13 21.78 1.72
N GLU A 102 -12.20 21.38 0.85
CA GLU A 102 -11.81 22.18 -0.33
C GLU A 102 -12.97 22.43 -1.30
N LEU A 103 -13.81 21.41 -1.54
CA LEU A 103 -14.91 21.49 -2.50
C LEU A 103 -16.19 22.06 -1.89
N GLY A 104 -16.45 21.82 -0.61
CA GLY A 104 -17.57 22.42 0.11
C GLY A 104 -17.41 23.94 0.23
N SER A 105 -16.19 24.44 0.49
CA SER A 105 -15.92 25.88 0.43
C SER A 105 -16.09 26.47 -0.97
N SER A 106 -15.89 25.68 -2.03
CA SER A 106 -16.08 26.11 -3.42
C SER A 106 -17.56 26.13 -3.83
N GLN A 107 -18.42 25.30 -3.22
CA GLN A 107 -19.86 25.29 -3.48
C GLN A 107 -20.57 26.44 -2.77
N ASN A 108 -20.16 26.82 -1.56
CA ASN A 108 -20.73 27.99 -0.86
C ASN A 108 -20.46 29.31 -1.61
N LEU A 109 -19.31 29.44 -2.29
CA LEU A 109 -18.98 30.62 -3.11
C LEU A 109 -19.83 30.74 -4.39
N ILE A 110 -20.35 29.63 -4.91
CA ILE A 110 -21.26 29.62 -6.08
C ILE A 110 -22.72 29.79 -5.62
N GLY A 111 -23.05 29.31 -4.41
CA GLY A 111 -24.35 29.50 -3.78
C GLY A 111 -24.63 30.95 -3.40
N GLU A 112 -23.64 31.70 -2.95
CA GLU A 112 -23.78 33.14 -2.62
C GLU A 112 -24.01 34.03 -3.87
N GLU A 113 -23.69 33.56 -5.08
CA GLU A 113 -24.04 34.26 -6.34
C GLU A 113 -25.43 33.87 -6.89
N MET A 114 -26.09 32.85 -6.32
CA MET A 114 -27.41 32.36 -6.74
C MET A 114 -28.47 32.35 -5.63
N GLU A 115 -28.19 32.87 -4.44
CA GLU A 115 -29.18 33.12 -3.38
C GLU A 115 -29.89 34.46 -3.59
N ASP A 116 -30.57 34.60 -4.72
CA ASP A 116 -31.75 35.45 -4.84
C ASP A 116 -32.81 34.60 -5.54
N GLN A 117 -33.80 34.14 -4.76
CA GLN A 117 -34.98 33.35 -5.12
C GLN A 117 -34.84 31.81 -5.04
N ASN A 118 -35.04 31.25 -3.83
CA ASN A 118 -36.29 30.58 -3.49
C ASN A 118 -36.16 29.83 -2.15
N ASP A 119 -36.75 30.42 -1.11
CA ASP A 119 -37.21 29.68 0.06
C ASP A 119 -38.36 28.75 -0.37
N ASP A 120 -38.19 27.44 -0.19
CA ASP A 120 -39.14 26.59 0.54
C ASP A 120 -38.83 25.09 0.39
N ILE A 121 -39.26 24.35 1.43
CA ILE A 121 -39.48 22.89 1.51
C ILE A 121 -38.37 22.03 2.16
N LYS A 122 -38.39 22.08 3.50
CA LYS A 122 -38.60 20.98 4.48
C LYS A 122 -38.00 19.58 4.23
N ASN A 123 -37.12 19.22 5.17
CA ASN A 123 -36.97 17.94 5.89
C ASN A 123 -37.69 16.71 5.32
N SER A 124 -36.90 15.80 4.76
CA SER A 124 -37.22 14.37 4.71
C SER A 124 -36.00 13.60 5.20
N GLU A 125 -36.18 12.79 6.24
CA GLU A 125 -35.20 11.83 6.72
C GLU A 125 -34.99 10.76 5.64
N ILE A 126 -33.91 10.87 4.88
CA ILE A 126 -33.55 9.91 3.84
C ILE A 126 -32.71 8.80 4.50
N GLN A 127 -33.29 7.61 4.60
CA GLN A 127 -32.52 6.36 4.68
C GLN A 127 -31.71 6.25 3.39
N THR A 128 -30.47 6.74 3.40
CA THR A 128 -29.59 6.74 2.24
C THR A 128 -29.03 5.34 2.02
N SER A 129 -29.46 4.70 0.93
CA SER A 129 -28.85 3.47 0.43
C SER A 129 -27.36 3.69 0.07
N GLU A 130 -26.52 2.67 0.18
CA GLU A 130 -25.05 2.80 0.03
C GLU A 130 -24.58 3.22 -1.38
N GLU A 131 -25.38 2.96 -2.42
CA GLU A 131 -25.15 3.53 -3.76
C GLU A 131 -25.21 5.07 -3.77
N ASP A 132 -25.94 5.65 -2.82
CA ASP A 132 -26.17 7.08 -2.69
C ASP A 132 -24.93 7.79 -2.10
N VAL A 133 -24.12 7.11 -1.27
CA VAL A 133 -22.92 7.71 -0.64
C VAL A 133 -21.77 7.88 -1.65
N THR A 134 -21.58 6.93 -2.57
CA THR A 134 -20.58 7.06 -3.64
C THR A 134 -21.07 7.96 -4.78
N LYS A 135 -22.39 8.10 -4.98
CA LYS A 135 -22.98 9.09 -5.89
C LYS A 135 -22.93 10.52 -5.33
N ASN A 136 -23.01 10.70 -4.01
CA ASN A 136 -23.08 12.02 -3.36
C ASN A 136 -21.73 12.61 -2.91
N GLN A 137 -20.59 11.95 -3.17
CA GLN A 137 -19.29 12.58 -2.90
C GLN A 137 -18.91 13.55 -4.04
N PRO A 138 -18.41 14.77 -3.73
CA PRO A 138 -18.14 15.80 -4.74
C PRO A 138 -16.88 15.51 -5.58
N TYR A 139 -16.27 14.34 -5.42
CA TYR A 139 -15.05 13.93 -6.10
C TYR A 139 -15.05 12.44 -6.46
N LYS A 140 -14.25 12.09 -7.46
CA LYS A 140 -13.95 10.70 -7.82
C LYS A 140 -12.53 10.38 -7.38
N LEU A 141 -12.37 9.32 -6.58
CA LEU A 141 -11.06 8.89 -6.10
C LEU A 141 -10.66 7.60 -6.80
N CYS A 142 -9.63 7.61 -7.63
CA CYS A 142 -9.08 6.38 -8.21
C CYS A 142 -7.81 6.00 -7.44
N ALA A 143 -7.63 4.73 -7.10
CA ALA A 143 -6.44 4.26 -6.38
C ALA A 143 -5.46 3.55 -7.32
N VAL A 144 -4.20 3.99 -7.35
CA VAL A 144 -3.11 3.27 -8.02
C VAL A 144 -2.22 2.62 -6.98
N CYS A 145 -1.99 1.31 -7.09
CA CYS A 145 -1.27 0.54 -6.09
C CYS A 145 -0.29 -0.43 -6.74
N HIS A 146 0.87 -0.62 -6.12
CA HIS A 146 1.90 -1.56 -6.60
C HIS A 146 2.22 -2.62 -5.55
N SER A 147 2.46 -3.86 -5.99
CA SER A 147 2.95 -4.95 -5.15
C SER A 147 2.07 -5.15 -3.90
N LEU A 148 2.68 -5.09 -2.71
CA LEU A 148 1.99 -5.23 -1.42
C LEU A 148 0.87 -4.19 -1.25
N GLY A 149 0.99 -3.00 -1.84
CA GLY A 149 -0.03 -1.96 -1.79
C GLY A 149 -1.29 -2.38 -2.51
N GLY A 150 -1.16 -3.15 -3.60
CA GLY A 150 -2.31 -3.71 -4.29
C GLY A 150 -3.04 -4.75 -3.43
N ALA A 151 -2.30 -5.58 -2.70
CA ALA A 151 -2.89 -6.53 -1.76
C ALA A 151 -3.60 -5.81 -0.60
N VAL A 152 -2.97 -4.78 -0.03
CA VAL A 152 -3.54 -3.96 1.03
C VAL A 152 -4.81 -3.24 0.59
N MET A 153 -4.83 -2.68 -0.62
CA MET A 153 -6.01 -2.02 -1.17
C MET A 153 -7.16 -3.01 -1.44
N LEU A 154 -6.86 -4.19 -2.00
CA LEU A 154 -7.85 -5.25 -2.17
C LEU A 154 -8.45 -5.69 -0.83
N MET A 155 -7.59 -5.88 0.18
CA MET A 155 -8.03 -6.19 1.54
C MET A 155 -8.92 -5.10 2.10
N TYR A 156 -8.54 -3.82 1.95
CA TYR A 156 -9.34 -2.69 2.40
C TYR A 156 -10.74 -2.70 1.77
N VAL A 157 -10.84 -2.81 0.45
CA VAL A 157 -12.15 -2.78 -0.24
C VAL A 157 -13.01 -3.96 0.18
N VAL A 158 -12.48 -5.18 0.15
CA VAL A 158 -13.23 -6.39 0.55
C VAL A 158 -13.68 -6.29 2.01
N THR A 159 -12.80 -5.92 2.94
CA THR A 159 -13.15 -5.81 4.36
C THR A 159 -14.13 -4.68 4.63
N SER A 160 -14.06 -3.58 3.88
CA SER A 160 -15.03 -2.48 3.98
C SER A 160 -16.41 -2.92 3.52
N ARG A 161 -16.50 -3.62 2.38
CA ARG A 161 -17.77 -4.16 1.87
C ARG A 161 -18.37 -5.22 2.80
N ILE A 162 -17.55 -6.10 3.37
CA ILE A 162 -18.01 -7.07 4.40
C ILE A 162 -18.54 -6.35 5.64
N ALA A 163 -17.87 -5.27 6.07
CA ALA A 163 -18.29 -4.45 7.20
C ALA A 163 -19.42 -3.46 6.87
N GLN A 164 -19.97 -3.48 5.65
CA GLN A 164 -21.00 -2.54 5.18
C GLN A 164 -20.56 -1.07 5.35
N LYS A 165 -19.29 -0.78 5.05
CA LYS A 165 -18.71 0.57 5.11
C LYS A 165 -18.37 1.06 3.70
N PRO A 166 -18.63 2.34 3.39
CA PRO A 166 -18.27 2.90 2.10
C PRO A 166 -16.74 2.99 1.97
N HIS A 167 -16.18 2.44 0.89
CA HIS A 167 -14.74 2.54 0.59
C HIS A 167 -14.38 3.79 -0.23
N ARG A 168 -15.36 4.55 -0.75
CA ARG A 168 -15.21 5.87 -1.41
C ARG A 168 -14.35 5.91 -2.69
N LEU A 169 -13.91 4.77 -3.18
CA LEU A 169 -13.13 4.63 -4.42
C LEU A 169 -14.06 4.54 -5.63
N SER A 170 -13.56 5.02 -6.77
CA SER A 170 -14.26 5.02 -8.07
C SER A 170 -13.61 4.07 -9.08
N ARG A 171 -12.33 3.72 -8.89
CA ARG A 171 -11.56 2.80 -9.74
C ARG A 171 -10.31 2.33 -8.99
N LEU A 172 -9.84 1.13 -9.31
CA LEU A 172 -8.58 0.57 -8.86
C LEU A 172 -7.66 0.26 -10.03
N VAL A 173 -6.39 0.64 -9.93
CA VAL A 173 -5.33 0.25 -10.86
C VAL A 173 -4.26 -0.47 -10.05
N LEU A 174 -4.14 -1.79 -10.23
CA LEU A 174 -3.24 -2.63 -9.46
C LEU A 174 -2.07 -3.13 -10.33
N LEU A 175 -0.87 -2.72 -9.97
CA LEU A 175 0.38 -3.08 -10.63
C LEU A 175 1.02 -4.26 -9.88
N SER A 176 0.93 -5.46 -10.43
CA SER A 176 1.39 -6.71 -9.81
C SER A 176 0.92 -6.85 -8.34
N PRO A 177 -0.39 -6.96 -8.03
CA PRO A 177 -0.84 -7.05 -6.63
C PRO A 177 -0.33 -8.32 -5.92
N ALA A 178 0.20 -8.16 -4.70
CA ALA A 178 0.87 -9.24 -3.95
C ALA A 178 -0.09 -10.12 -3.11
N GLY A 179 -1.27 -10.48 -3.63
CA GLY A 179 -2.25 -11.28 -2.90
C GLY A 179 -2.08 -12.80 -3.05
N PHE A 180 -1.49 -13.27 -4.15
CA PHE A 180 -1.18 -14.69 -4.37
C PHE A 180 0.30 -14.87 -4.71
N HIS A 181 0.91 -15.95 -4.18
CA HIS A 181 2.36 -16.22 -4.28
C HIS A 181 2.70 -17.70 -4.52
N GLU A 182 1.75 -18.49 -5.00
CA GLU A 182 1.86 -19.96 -5.09
C GLU A 182 3.04 -20.41 -5.96
N ASP A 183 3.19 -19.78 -7.12
CA ASP A 183 4.21 -20.13 -8.10
C ASP A 183 5.49 -19.29 -8.00
N SER A 184 5.69 -18.62 -6.84
CA SER A 184 6.93 -17.87 -6.62
C SER A 184 8.13 -18.81 -6.62
N ASN A 185 9.29 -18.25 -6.95
CA ASN A 185 10.50 -19.02 -7.23
C ASN A 185 11.02 -19.85 -6.02
N VAL A 186 12.03 -20.68 -6.29
CA VAL A 186 12.64 -21.56 -5.27
C VAL A 186 13.25 -20.80 -4.09
N VAL A 187 13.76 -19.58 -4.31
CA VAL A 187 14.34 -18.75 -3.26
C VAL A 187 13.24 -18.30 -2.30
N PHE A 188 12.13 -17.76 -2.80
CA PHE A 188 10.99 -17.37 -1.97
C PHE A 188 10.36 -18.58 -1.27
N SER A 189 10.35 -19.75 -1.90
CA SER A 189 9.85 -20.98 -1.30
C SER A 189 10.76 -21.50 -0.16
N LEU A 190 12.08 -21.28 -0.25
CA LEU A 190 13.01 -21.58 0.83
C LEU A 190 12.84 -20.58 1.98
N VAL A 191 12.78 -19.28 1.66
CA VAL A 191 12.55 -18.21 2.65
C VAL A 191 11.25 -18.43 3.41
N GLU A 192 10.15 -18.79 2.72
CA GLU A 192 8.87 -19.13 3.35
C GLU A 192 9.04 -20.23 4.42
N LYS A 193 9.69 -21.34 4.09
CA LYS A 193 9.90 -22.45 5.02
C LYS A 193 10.72 -22.03 6.23
N ILE A 194 11.78 -21.25 6.02
CA ILE A 194 12.63 -20.72 7.10
C ILE A 194 11.81 -19.79 8.00
N ILE A 195 11.09 -18.83 7.41
CA ILE A 195 10.30 -17.85 8.15
C ILE A 195 9.18 -18.51 8.95
N LEU A 196 8.49 -19.51 8.39
CA LEU A 196 7.43 -20.22 9.13
C LEU A 196 7.98 -21.13 10.23
N PHE A 197 9.18 -21.68 10.06
CA PHE A 197 9.82 -22.51 11.08
C PHE A 197 10.37 -21.69 12.25
N VAL A 198 11.13 -20.63 11.94
CA VAL A 198 11.79 -19.80 12.96
C VAL A 198 10.87 -18.69 13.48
N GLY A 199 9.79 -18.39 12.74
CA GLY A 199 8.90 -17.26 12.96
C GLY A 199 8.36 -17.11 14.38
N PRO A 200 7.79 -18.16 15.00
CA PRO A 200 7.26 -18.08 16.37
C PRO A 200 8.32 -17.70 17.41
N VAL A 201 9.59 -18.05 17.18
CA VAL A 201 10.71 -17.74 18.07
C VAL A 201 11.31 -16.37 17.77
N LEU A 202 11.43 -16.01 16.49
CA LEU A 202 12.03 -14.75 16.07
C LEU A 202 11.09 -13.55 16.20
N ALA A 203 9.78 -13.71 16.00
CA ALA A 203 8.84 -12.58 16.00
C ALA A 203 8.84 -11.77 17.32
N PRO A 204 8.96 -12.40 18.51
CA PRO A 204 9.11 -11.65 19.77
C PRO A 204 10.47 -10.96 19.91
N LEU A 205 11.54 -11.53 19.34
CA LEU A 205 12.93 -11.07 19.49
C LEU A 205 13.31 -9.98 18.48
N VAL A 206 12.85 -10.12 17.24
CA VAL A 206 13.14 -9.21 16.12
C VAL A 206 11.79 -8.76 15.54
N PRO A 207 11.09 -7.85 16.23
CA PRO A 207 9.72 -7.52 15.88
C PRO A 207 9.64 -6.66 14.61
N GLY A 208 10.67 -5.85 14.33
CA GLY A 208 10.82 -5.06 13.10
C GLY A 208 12.14 -5.36 12.39
N LEU A 209 12.07 -5.55 11.08
CA LEU A 209 13.21 -5.67 10.18
C LEU A 209 13.63 -4.27 9.73
N TYR A 210 14.53 -3.66 10.49
CA TYR A 210 15.20 -2.41 10.14
C TYR A 210 16.55 -2.35 10.84
N ILE A 211 17.47 -1.52 10.33
CA ILE A 211 18.76 -1.27 10.98
C ILE A 211 18.55 -0.14 11.99
N PRO A 212 18.63 -0.42 13.31
CA PRO A 212 18.20 0.54 14.32
C PRO A 212 19.22 1.65 14.55
N THR A 213 20.49 1.37 14.36
CA THR A 213 21.59 2.26 14.72
C THR A 213 22.00 3.12 13.52
N ARG A 214 22.20 4.42 13.76
CA ARG A 214 22.68 5.37 12.74
C ARG A 214 24.02 4.94 12.16
N PHE A 215 24.91 4.40 12.99
CA PHE A 215 26.23 3.91 12.56
C PHE A 215 26.13 2.78 11.54
N PHE A 216 25.29 1.76 11.77
CA PHE A 216 25.17 0.65 10.82
C PHE A 216 24.40 1.06 9.56
N ARG A 217 23.46 2.01 9.67
CA ARG A 217 22.83 2.64 8.50
C ARG A 217 23.84 3.42 7.67
N MET A 218 24.73 4.17 8.32
CA MET A 218 25.86 4.84 7.68
C MET A 218 26.78 3.86 6.98
N LEU A 219 27.16 2.78 7.66
CA LEU A 219 28.03 1.74 7.09
C LEU A 219 27.38 1.09 5.86
N LEU A 220 26.11 0.73 5.93
CA LEU A 220 25.39 0.13 4.80
C LEU A 220 25.25 1.12 3.64
N ASN A 221 24.88 2.38 3.91
CA ASN A 221 24.79 3.43 2.88
C ASN A 221 26.16 3.67 2.22
N LYS A 222 27.23 3.75 3.01
CA LYS A 222 28.59 3.88 2.49
C LYS A 222 28.97 2.68 1.63
N LEU A 223 28.70 1.47 2.09
CA LEU A 223 28.97 0.24 1.35
C LEU A 223 28.18 0.19 0.03
N ALA A 224 26.90 0.57 0.05
CA ALA A 224 26.06 0.64 -1.14
C ALA A 224 26.61 1.64 -2.17
N ARG A 225 27.03 2.83 -1.72
CA ARG A 225 27.68 3.84 -2.58
C ARG A 225 29.02 3.36 -3.13
N ASP A 226 29.82 2.68 -2.31
CA ASP A 226 31.11 2.15 -2.75
C ASP A 226 30.92 1.04 -3.77
N PHE A 227 29.94 0.14 -3.57
CA PHE A 227 29.59 -0.89 -4.53
C PHE A 227 29.08 -0.31 -5.86
N HIS A 228 28.36 0.81 -5.84
CA HIS A 228 27.97 1.53 -7.06
C HIS A 228 29.19 1.97 -7.89
N ASN A 229 30.31 2.29 -7.24
CA ASN A 229 31.52 2.76 -7.92
C ASN A 229 32.38 1.63 -8.51
N TYR A 230 32.01 0.35 -8.31
CA TYR A 230 32.70 -0.81 -8.89
C TYR A 230 31.87 -1.45 -10.03
N PRO A 231 32.17 -1.18 -11.31
CA PRO A 231 31.34 -1.62 -12.43
C PRO A 231 31.23 -3.16 -12.56
N ALA A 232 32.28 -3.90 -12.23
CA ALA A 232 32.25 -5.37 -12.25
C ALA A 232 31.32 -5.97 -11.19
N LEU A 233 31.23 -5.34 -10.01
CA LEU A 233 30.32 -5.76 -8.94
C LEU A 233 28.87 -5.39 -9.28
N GLY A 234 28.66 -4.23 -9.92
CA GLY A 234 27.36 -3.80 -10.41
C GLY A 234 26.71 -4.81 -11.35
N GLY A 235 27.46 -5.36 -12.31
CA GLY A 235 26.98 -6.41 -13.22
C GLY A 235 26.58 -7.71 -12.52
N LEU A 236 27.35 -8.12 -11.50
CA LEU A 236 27.05 -9.30 -10.69
C LEU A 236 25.76 -9.11 -9.87
N VAL A 237 25.65 -7.97 -9.17
CA VAL A 237 24.46 -7.63 -8.38
C VAL A 237 23.23 -7.56 -9.29
N GLN A 238 23.34 -6.93 -10.45
CA GLN A 238 22.25 -6.87 -11.44
C GLN A 238 21.83 -8.26 -11.93
N THR A 239 22.78 -9.15 -12.18
CA THR A 239 22.49 -10.54 -12.62
C THR A 239 21.79 -11.33 -11.50
N LEU A 240 22.28 -11.24 -10.27
CA LEU A 240 21.70 -11.92 -9.11
C LEU A 240 20.30 -11.40 -8.79
N MET A 241 20.12 -10.07 -8.77
CA MET A 241 18.82 -9.44 -8.54
C MET A 241 17.83 -9.73 -9.68
N GLY A 242 18.27 -9.66 -10.93
CA GLY A 242 17.46 -10.06 -12.09
C GLY A 242 17.01 -11.52 -12.01
N TYR A 243 17.86 -12.42 -11.50
CA TYR A 243 17.50 -13.81 -11.31
C TYR A 243 16.44 -14.01 -10.21
N VAL A 244 16.57 -13.32 -9.07
CA VAL A 244 15.71 -13.48 -7.89
C VAL A 244 14.38 -12.71 -8.02
N VAL A 245 14.42 -11.44 -8.41
CA VAL A 245 13.25 -10.53 -8.43
C VAL A 245 12.58 -10.53 -9.81
N GLY A 246 13.33 -10.82 -10.86
CA GLY A 246 12.86 -10.67 -12.23
C GLY A 246 13.00 -9.21 -12.70
N GLY A 247 13.35 -9.04 -13.96
CA GLY A 247 13.58 -7.73 -14.57
C GLY A 247 14.67 -7.80 -15.62
N ASP A 248 14.37 -7.26 -16.80
CA ASP A 248 15.20 -7.49 -17.99
C ASP A 248 16.30 -6.46 -18.20
N SER A 249 16.13 -5.28 -17.59
CA SER A 249 16.94 -4.09 -17.86
C SER A 249 16.97 -3.08 -16.71
N SER A 250 16.45 -3.43 -15.52
CA SER A 250 16.51 -2.52 -14.37
C SER A 250 17.97 -2.33 -13.93
N ASN A 251 18.48 -1.09 -13.94
CA ASN A 251 19.75 -0.74 -13.29
C ASN A 251 19.55 -0.72 -11.76
N TRP A 252 19.59 -1.93 -11.22
CA TRP A 252 19.52 -2.25 -9.80
C TRP A 252 20.54 -1.46 -8.96
N VAL A 253 21.70 -1.17 -9.55
CA VAL A 253 22.82 -0.48 -8.91
C VAL A 253 22.44 0.98 -8.62
N GLY A 254 21.78 1.66 -9.56
CA GLY A 254 21.37 3.06 -9.41
C GLY A 254 20.33 3.32 -8.31
N VAL A 255 19.43 2.37 -8.02
CA VAL A 255 18.46 2.52 -6.93
C VAL A 255 19.05 2.40 -5.55
N LEU A 256 20.04 1.52 -5.39
CA LEU A 256 20.76 1.41 -4.12
C LEU A 256 21.50 2.72 -3.77
N GLY A 257 21.71 3.61 -4.76
CA GLY A 257 22.31 4.93 -4.58
C GLY A 257 21.31 6.08 -4.39
N LEU A 258 19.99 5.85 -4.40
CA LEU A 258 19.01 6.94 -4.30
C LEU A 258 19.00 7.60 -2.89
N PRO A 259 18.68 8.91 -2.79
CA PRO A 259 18.85 9.69 -1.56
C PRO A 259 17.97 9.25 -0.38
N HIS A 260 16.89 8.50 -0.65
CA HIS A 260 16.00 7.97 0.39
C HIS A 260 16.60 6.75 1.11
N TYR A 261 17.70 6.20 0.59
CA TYR A 261 18.61 5.31 1.32
C TYR A 261 19.71 6.14 1.96
N ASN A 262 19.37 6.80 3.07
CA ASN A 262 20.34 7.60 3.79
C ASN A 262 20.47 7.15 5.25
N MET A 263 21.41 7.79 5.96
CA MET A 263 21.76 7.39 7.32
C MET A 263 20.66 7.68 8.32
N ASP A 264 19.75 8.58 7.97
CA ASP A 264 18.75 9.17 8.84
C ASP A 264 17.36 8.55 8.59
N ASP A 265 17.09 8.13 7.35
CA ASP A 265 15.83 7.55 6.89
C ASP A 265 16.06 6.23 6.15
N MET A 266 15.57 5.14 6.74
CA MET A 266 15.53 3.84 6.09
C MET A 266 14.17 3.19 6.38
N PRO A 267 13.46 2.66 5.38
CA PRO A 267 12.18 2.00 5.59
C PRO A 267 12.36 0.77 6.49
N GLY A 268 11.39 0.52 7.36
CA GLY A 268 11.36 -0.68 8.19
C GLY A 268 10.06 -1.43 7.96
N VAL A 269 10.12 -2.75 8.03
CA VAL A 269 8.95 -3.61 7.88
C VAL A 269 8.79 -4.48 9.13
N SER A 270 7.57 -4.65 9.61
CA SER A 270 7.30 -5.61 10.68
C SER A 270 7.63 -7.03 10.23
N PHE A 271 8.23 -7.82 11.12
CA PHE A 271 8.45 -9.24 10.87
C PHE A 271 7.13 -10.00 10.64
N HIS A 272 6.03 -9.55 11.27
CA HIS A 272 4.72 -10.14 11.07
C HIS A 272 4.16 -9.90 9.65
N VAL A 273 4.57 -8.84 8.95
CA VAL A 273 4.23 -8.66 7.52
C VAL A 273 4.88 -9.76 6.68
N VAL A 274 6.15 -10.09 6.96
CA VAL A 274 6.87 -11.17 6.26
C VAL A 274 6.25 -12.54 6.58
N LEU A 275 5.93 -12.78 7.86
CA LEU A 275 5.20 -13.99 8.27
C LEU A 275 3.86 -14.12 7.55
N HIS A 276 3.11 -13.02 7.44
CA HIS A 276 1.82 -13.02 6.76
C HIS A 276 1.96 -13.40 5.28
N LEU A 277 2.94 -12.84 4.57
CA LEU A 277 3.20 -13.21 3.18
C LEU A 277 3.57 -14.69 3.04
N ALA A 278 4.35 -15.23 3.98
CA ALA A 278 4.66 -16.65 4.03
C ALA A 278 3.41 -17.51 4.28
N GLN A 279 2.50 -17.07 5.16
CA GLN A 279 1.21 -17.74 5.40
C GLN A 279 0.33 -17.76 4.14
N ILE A 280 0.23 -16.63 3.43
CA ILE A 280 -0.53 -16.53 2.17
C ILE A 280 0.02 -17.52 1.14
N LYS A 281 1.35 -17.57 0.98
CA LYS A 281 2.00 -18.53 0.07
C LYS A 281 1.69 -19.98 0.47
N ARG A 282 1.87 -20.33 1.75
CA ARG A 282 1.62 -21.69 2.26
C ARG A 282 0.16 -22.11 2.12
N ALA A 283 -0.76 -21.20 2.41
CA ALA A 283 -2.20 -21.45 2.37
C ALA A 283 -2.76 -21.47 0.94
N LYS A 284 -1.99 -20.98 -0.05
CA LYS A 284 -2.37 -20.88 -1.47
C LYS A 284 -3.66 -20.08 -1.70
N ARG A 285 -3.93 -19.15 -0.80
CA ARG A 285 -5.13 -18.31 -0.79
C ARG A 285 -4.78 -16.93 -0.25
N PHE A 286 -5.46 -15.91 -0.75
CA PHE A 286 -5.28 -14.56 -0.25
C PHE A 286 -6.15 -14.41 0.99
N GLN A 287 -5.55 -14.57 2.18
CA GLN A 287 -6.26 -14.56 3.46
C GLN A 287 -5.74 -13.46 4.38
N MET A 288 -6.50 -13.19 5.43
CA MET A 288 -6.03 -12.42 6.58
C MET A 288 -4.99 -13.19 7.42
N TYR A 289 -4.32 -12.50 8.32
CA TYR A 289 -3.23 -13.05 9.14
C TYR A 289 -3.69 -14.22 10.01
N ASP A 290 -2.96 -15.32 10.00
CA ASP A 290 -3.22 -16.43 10.91
C ASP A 290 -2.44 -16.23 12.21
N TYR A 291 -3.13 -16.11 13.35
CA TYR A 291 -2.48 -15.97 14.66
C TYR A 291 -1.92 -17.30 15.19
N GLY A 292 -2.08 -18.40 14.45
CA GLY A 292 -1.46 -19.70 14.72
C GLY A 292 -2.24 -20.59 15.70
N SER A 293 -3.27 -20.05 16.37
CA SER A 293 -4.19 -20.83 17.21
C SER A 293 -5.64 -20.46 16.95
N THR A 294 -6.53 -21.43 17.09
CA THR A 294 -7.99 -21.22 16.94
C THR A 294 -8.51 -20.17 17.92
N ALA A 295 -8.01 -20.17 19.16
CA ALA A 295 -8.41 -19.21 20.18
C ALA A 295 -8.02 -17.77 19.79
N ALA A 296 -6.79 -17.57 19.31
CA ALA A 296 -6.33 -16.25 18.88
C ALA A 296 -7.04 -15.77 17.60
N ASN A 297 -7.36 -16.68 16.67
CA ASN A 297 -8.16 -16.35 15.48
C ASN A 297 -9.61 -16.00 15.87
N MET A 298 -10.21 -16.72 16.82
CA MET A 298 -11.54 -16.39 17.35
C MET A 298 -11.54 -15.02 18.04
N GLU A 299 -10.49 -14.69 18.81
CA GLU A 299 -10.35 -13.38 19.44
C GLU A 299 -10.22 -12.27 18.39
N ALA A 300 -9.45 -12.49 17.32
CA ALA A 300 -9.21 -11.47 16.31
C ALA A 300 -10.36 -11.30 15.30
N TYR A 301 -11.04 -12.38 14.92
CA TYR A 301 -12.00 -12.39 13.80
C TYR A 301 -13.39 -12.91 14.16
N GLY A 302 -13.59 -13.46 15.37
CA GLY A 302 -14.81 -14.20 15.70
C GLY A 302 -14.97 -15.51 14.93
N THR A 303 -13.93 -15.96 14.21
CA THR A 303 -13.94 -17.20 13.42
C THR A 303 -12.67 -18.01 13.66
N PRO A 304 -12.74 -19.36 13.57
CA PRO A 304 -11.59 -20.22 13.92
C PRO A 304 -10.44 -20.14 12.91
N LYS A 305 -10.71 -19.65 11.70
CA LYS A 305 -9.75 -19.52 10.61
C LYS A 305 -9.80 -18.09 10.06
N PRO A 306 -8.68 -17.54 9.60
CA PRO A 306 -8.68 -16.22 8.97
C PRO A 306 -9.57 -16.21 7.73
N LEU A 307 -10.18 -15.05 7.48
CA LEU A 307 -11.01 -14.79 6.31
C LEU A 307 -10.21 -14.95 5.01
N ASP A 308 -10.75 -15.68 4.04
CA ASP A 308 -10.24 -15.73 2.67
C ASP A 308 -10.77 -14.52 1.89
N LEU A 309 -9.92 -13.53 1.67
CA LEU A 309 -10.25 -12.31 0.94
C LEU A 309 -10.51 -12.60 -0.53
N GLY A 310 -9.77 -13.55 -1.13
CA GLY A 310 -9.93 -13.93 -2.53
C GLY A 310 -11.30 -14.52 -2.83
N ALA A 311 -11.88 -15.25 -1.88
CA ALA A 311 -13.24 -15.79 -1.98
C ALA A 311 -14.34 -14.71 -1.96
N HIS A 312 -14.01 -13.48 -1.56
CA HIS A 312 -14.96 -12.37 -1.41
C HIS A 312 -14.75 -11.26 -2.46
N TYR A 313 -14.01 -11.54 -3.54
CA TYR A 313 -13.79 -10.57 -4.62
C TYR A 313 -15.08 -10.18 -5.35
N SER A 314 -16.12 -11.02 -5.30
CA SER A 314 -17.46 -10.70 -5.80
C SER A 314 -18.12 -9.50 -5.10
N LEU A 315 -17.60 -9.07 -3.96
CA LEU A 315 -18.09 -7.89 -3.24
C LEU A 315 -17.50 -6.58 -3.78
N ILE A 316 -16.47 -6.64 -4.63
CA ILE A 316 -15.83 -5.45 -5.20
C ILE A 316 -16.76 -4.88 -6.28
N ASP A 317 -17.22 -3.65 -6.06
CA ASP A 317 -18.27 -2.96 -6.81
C ASP A 317 -17.72 -1.84 -7.71
N ILE A 318 -16.41 -1.82 -7.95
CA ILE A 318 -15.73 -0.79 -8.75
C ILE A 318 -14.87 -1.38 -9.87
N PRO A 319 -14.70 -0.66 -10.99
CA PRO A 319 -13.81 -1.07 -12.06
C PRO A 319 -12.37 -1.27 -11.56
N MET A 320 -11.73 -2.34 -12.02
CA MET A 320 -10.36 -2.68 -11.66
C MET A 320 -9.51 -2.99 -12.89
N ASP A 321 -8.38 -2.32 -12.99
CA ASP A 321 -7.34 -2.55 -13.98
C ASP A 321 -6.19 -3.35 -13.35
N LEU A 322 -5.93 -4.56 -13.85
CA LEU A 322 -4.83 -5.41 -13.40
C LEU A 322 -3.67 -5.36 -14.39
N VAL A 323 -2.47 -5.01 -13.93
CA VAL A 323 -1.26 -4.94 -14.75
C VAL A 323 -0.24 -5.95 -14.25
N ALA A 324 0.18 -6.86 -15.13
CA ALA A 324 1.20 -7.87 -14.84
C ALA A 324 2.50 -7.57 -15.57
N GLY A 325 3.64 -7.69 -14.88
CA GLY A 325 4.95 -7.65 -15.51
C GLY A 325 5.29 -9.01 -16.13
N GLN A 326 5.51 -9.10 -17.43
CA GLN A 326 5.79 -10.37 -18.11
C GLN A 326 7.00 -11.12 -17.55
N ARG A 327 8.00 -10.39 -17.04
CA ARG A 327 9.24 -10.95 -16.49
C ARG A 327 9.36 -10.72 -14.98
N ASP A 328 8.24 -10.50 -14.30
CA ASP A 328 8.13 -10.40 -12.84
C ASP A 328 8.27 -11.80 -12.22
N ARG A 329 9.29 -12.02 -11.38
CA ARG A 329 9.53 -13.31 -10.70
C ARG A 329 9.14 -13.30 -9.23
N VAL A 330 8.73 -12.14 -8.70
CA VAL A 330 8.16 -12.04 -7.36
C VAL A 330 6.67 -12.35 -7.44
N ILE A 331 5.96 -11.67 -8.34
CA ILE A 331 4.52 -11.82 -8.55
C ILE A 331 4.33 -12.13 -10.02
N SER A 332 4.34 -13.42 -10.33
CA SER A 332 4.25 -13.90 -11.71
C SER A 332 2.95 -13.42 -12.38
N PRO A 333 2.93 -13.32 -13.72
CA PRO A 333 1.70 -13.04 -14.47
C PRO A 333 0.57 -14.03 -14.18
N THR A 334 0.90 -15.27 -13.83
CA THR A 334 -0.05 -16.32 -13.45
C THR A 334 -0.74 -16.02 -12.12
N MET A 335 -0.06 -15.42 -11.14
CA MET A 335 -0.69 -14.94 -9.90
C MET A 335 -1.59 -13.74 -10.14
N VAL A 336 -1.18 -12.79 -10.99
CA VAL A 336 -2.05 -11.67 -11.37
C VAL A 336 -3.28 -12.17 -12.13
N LYS A 337 -3.12 -13.14 -13.03
CA LYS A 337 -4.24 -13.80 -13.72
C LYS A 337 -5.16 -14.55 -12.75
N LYS A 338 -4.65 -15.03 -11.61
CA LYS A 338 -5.49 -15.64 -10.57
C LYS A 338 -6.42 -14.61 -9.92
N HIS A 339 -5.94 -13.39 -9.66
CA HIS A 339 -6.83 -12.30 -9.22
C HIS A 339 -7.96 -12.06 -10.23
N TYR A 340 -7.62 -11.94 -11.52
CA TYR A 340 -8.61 -11.73 -12.59
C TYR A 340 -9.66 -12.84 -12.69
N LYS A 341 -9.29 -14.11 -12.46
CA LYS A 341 -10.22 -15.23 -12.53
C LYS A 341 -11.20 -15.33 -11.35
N LEU A 342 -10.88 -14.68 -10.22
CA LEU A 342 -11.69 -14.70 -9.01
C LEU A 342 -12.63 -13.49 -8.90
N MET A 343 -12.40 -12.47 -9.74
CA MET A 343 -13.28 -11.33 -9.96
C MET A 343 -14.29 -11.71 -11.04
#